data_AF-A0A2V8TV89-F1
#
_entry.id   AF-A0A2V8TV89-F1
#
_cell.length_a   1.000
_cell.length_b   1.000
_cell.length_c   1.000
_cell.angle_alpha   90.00
_cell.angle_beta   90.00
_cell.angle_gamma   90.00
#
_symmetry.space_group_name_H-M   'P 1'
#
loop_
_entity.id
_entity.type
_entity.pdbx_description
1 polymer ?
#
loop_
_entity_poly.entity_id
_entity_poly.type
_entity_poly.pdbx_seq_one_letter_code
_entity_poly.pdbx_strand_id
1 'polypeptide(L)' 'MKVRGAGPPPEEIAAYCDRVQEILSGGGRVSLIQVYTVARRPAEPYVAPLDDDELERIAAEVRRRLPAVPVEAFYSARLA' A
#
# COMPACT_ATOMS: atom_id res chain seq x y z
N MET A 1 -7.29 0.59 -0.25
CA MET A 1 -8.76 0.42 -0.23
C MET A 1 -9.31 0.66 -1.63
N LYS A 2 -10.52 0.18 -1.94
CA LYS A 2 -11.26 0.58 -3.13
C LYS A 2 -12.16 1.77 -2.81
N VAL A 3 -12.13 2.80 -3.63
CA VAL A 3 -13.06 3.94 -3.57
C VAL A 3 -13.93 3.89 -4.82
N ARG A 4 -15.25 3.74 -4.64
CA ARG A 4 -16.20 3.57 -5.76
C ARG A 4 -15.80 2.41 -6.70
N GLY A 5 -15.29 1.33 -6.11
CA GLY A 5 -14.87 0.13 -6.83
C GLY A 5 -13.45 0.16 -7.40
N ALA A 6 -12.75 1.29 -7.38
CA ALA A 6 -11.40 1.41 -7.90
C ALA A 6 -10.35 1.37 -6.78
N GLY A 7 -9.35 0.51 -6.90
CA GLY A 7 -8.13 0.56 -6.09
C GLY A 7 -7.26 1.78 -6.43
N PRO A 8 -6.17 2.02 -5.68
CA PRO A 8 -5.23 3.08 -6.02
C PRO A 8 -4.66 2.82 -7.42
N PRO A 9 -4.67 3.81 -8.32
CA PRO A 9 -4.19 3.63 -9.66
C PRO A 9 -2.64 3.53 -9.68
N PRO A 10 -2.05 2.93 -10.72
CA PRO A 10 -0.59 2.70 -10.78
C PRO A 10 0.25 3.96 -10.60
N GLU A 11 -0.20 5.10 -11.13
CA GLU A 11 0.47 6.39 -11.00
C GLU A 11 0.52 6.90 -9.55
N GLU A 12 -0.48 6.59 -8.72
CA GLU A 12 -0.49 6.97 -7.32
C GLU A 12 0.52 6.13 -6.52
N ILE A 13 0.56 4.82 -6.79
CA ILE A 13 1.58 3.92 -6.23
C ILE A 13 2.97 4.39 -6.65
N ALA A 14 3.11 4.81 -7.91
CA ALA A 14 4.37 5.31 -8.40
C ALA A 14 4.80 6.60 -7.67
N ALA A 15 3.92 7.59 -7.59
CA ALA A 15 4.19 8.84 -6.89
C ALA A 15 4.53 8.63 -5.39
N TYR A 16 3.85 7.67 -4.74
CA TYR A 16 4.17 7.26 -3.37
C TYR A 16 5.61 6.75 -3.25
N CYS A 17 6.02 5.81 -4.11
CA CYS A 17 7.38 5.29 -4.07
C CYS A 17 8.43 6.37 -4.36
N ASP A 18 8.17 7.30 -5.29
CA ASP A 18 9.07 8.40 -5.60
C ASP A 18 9.28 9.30 -4.38
N ARG A 19 8.20 9.63 -3.66
CA ARG A 19 8.29 10.39 -2.41
C ARG A 19 9.11 9.66 -1.34
N VAL A 20 8.99 8.34 -1.23
CA VAL A 20 9.82 7.57 -0.29
C VAL A 20 11.29 7.60 -0.70
N GLN A 21 11.60 7.45 -2.00
CA GLN A 21 12.97 7.56 -2.49
C GLN A 21 13.58 8.94 -2.20
N GLU A 22 12.82 10.02 -2.36
CA GLU A 22 13.24 11.38 -1.99
C GLU A 22 13.64 11.45 -0.50
N ILE A 23 12.81 10.90 0.39
CA ILE A 23 13.10 10.86 1.84
C ILE A 23 14.40 10.10 2.12
N LEU A 24 14.58 8.93 1.51
CA LEU A 24 15.80 8.12 1.70
C LEU A 24 17.04 8.83 1.17
N SER A 25 16.93 9.46 0.00
CA SER A 25 18.03 10.21 -0.63
C SER A 25 18.45 11.44 0.19
N GLY A 26 17.51 12.04 0.93
CA GLY A 26 17.77 13.14 1.87
C GLY A 26 18.36 12.68 3.22
N GLY A 27 18.71 11.41 3.38
CA GLY A 27 19.23 10.84 4.63
C GLY A 27 18.16 10.42 5.64
N GLY A 28 16.88 10.50 5.25
CA GLY A 28 15.77 9.94 6.01
C GLY A 28 15.84 8.41 6.06
N ARG A 29 15.24 7.83 7.09
CA ARG A 29 15.23 6.37 7.30
C ARG A 29 13.81 5.88 7.49
N VAL A 30 13.45 4.84 6.77
CA VAL A 30 12.17 4.13 6.90
C VAL A 30 12.50 2.70 7.34
N SER A 31 11.99 2.29 8.50
CA SER A 31 12.25 0.97 9.05
C SER A 31 11.39 -0.13 8.43
N LEU A 32 10.17 0.22 8.01
CA LEU A 32 9.19 -0.71 7.45
C LEU A 32 8.12 0.07 6.68
N ILE A 33 7.68 -0.46 5.55
CA ILE A 33 6.44 -0.08 4.88
C ILE A 33 5.43 -1.21 5.05
N GLN A 34 4.22 -0.85 5.49
CA GLN A 34 3.10 -1.78 5.58
C GLN A 34 2.08 -1.45 4.49
N VAL A 35 1.84 -2.41 3.61
CA VAL A 35 0.78 -2.32 2.61
C VAL A 35 -0.44 -3.07 3.15
N TYR A 36 -1.52 -2.35 3.43
CA TYR A 36 -2.70 -2.90 4.09
C TYR A 36 -3.99 -2.34 3.49
N THR A 37 -5.09 -3.02 3.82
CA THR A 37 -6.43 -2.65 3.38
C THR A 37 -7.31 -2.23 4.57
N VAL A 38 -8.53 -1.72 4.30
CA VAL A 38 -9.45 -1.32 5.36
C VAL A 38 -9.77 -2.51 6.27
N ALA A 39 -9.43 -2.36 7.56
CA ALA A 39 -9.61 -3.38 8.59
C ALA A 39 -10.89 -3.18 9.43
N ARG A 40 -11.48 -1.98 9.39
CA ARG A 40 -12.74 -1.65 10.08
C ARG A 40 -13.79 -1.24 9.05
N ARG A 41 -15.06 -1.34 9.43
CA ARG A 41 -16.17 -0.85 8.61
C ARG A 41 -15.99 0.65 8.31
N PRO A 42 -15.81 1.06 7.04
CA PRO A 42 -15.70 2.47 6.68
C PRO A 42 -17.02 3.21 6.96
N ALA A 43 -16.95 4.53 7.18
CA ALA A 43 -18.14 5.36 7.33
C ALA A 43 -18.87 5.52 5.98
N GLU A 44 -18.11 5.60 4.90
CA GLU A 44 -18.60 5.75 3.54
C GLU A 44 -18.90 4.37 2.92
N PRO A 45 -20.16 4.11 2.49
CA PRO A 45 -20.56 2.78 2.00
C PRO A 45 -19.93 2.41 0.65
N TYR A 46 -19.35 3.37 -0.06
CA TYR A 46 -18.64 3.16 -1.34
C TYR A 46 -17.16 2.81 -1.15
N VAL A 47 -16.67 2.73 0.09
CA VAL A 47 -15.31 2.31 0.41
C VAL A 47 -15.32 0.83 0.78
N ALA A 48 -14.48 0.06 0.11
CA ALA A 48 -14.37 -1.38 0.29
C ALA A 48 -12.91 -1.82 0.47
N PRO A 49 -12.65 -3.00 1.05
CA PRO A 49 -11.31 -3.57 1.05
C PRO A 49 -10.81 -3.84 -0.37
N LEU A 50 -9.50 -3.75 -0.55
CA LEU A 50 -8.79 -4.43 -1.62
C LEU A 50 -8.84 -5.94 -1.37
N ASP A 51 -8.94 -6.71 -2.45
CA ASP A 51 -8.82 -8.16 -2.37
C ASP A 51 -7.33 -8.54 -2.23
N ASP A 52 -7.05 -9.75 -1.72
CA ASP A 52 -5.68 -10.16 -1.38
C ASP A 52 -4.72 -10.07 -2.58
N ASP A 53 -5.17 -10.45 -3.79
CA ASP A 53 -4.38 -10.37 -5.02
C ASP A 53 -4.09 -8.93 -5.47
N GLU A 54 -5.02 -8.00 -5.23
CA GLU A 54 -4.78 -6.57 -5.50
C GLU A 54 -3.77 -6.01 -4.50
N LEU A 55 -3.92 -6.34 -3.23
CA LEU A 55 -3.01 -5.91 -2.18
C LEU A 55 -1.59 -6.43 -2.43
N GLU A 56 -1.44 -7.70 -2.80
CA GLU A 56 -0.14 -8.30 -3.07
C GLU A 56 0.50 -7.73 -4.33
N ARG A 57 -0.27 -7.40 -5.38
CA ARG A 57 0.26 -6.68 -6.55
C ARG A 57 0.83 -5.32 -6.18
N ILE A 58 0.15 -4.57 -5.33
CA ILE A 58 0.65 -3.28 -4.83
C ILE A 58 1.90 -3.49 -3.99
N ALA A 59 1.90 -4.45 -3.07
CA ALA A 59 3.05 -4.74 -2.22
C ALA A 59 4.28 -5.19 -3.03
N ALA A 60 4.09 -6.02 -4.06
CA ALA A 60 5.15 -6.43 -4.97
C ALA A 60 5.75 -5.24 -5.74
N GLU A 61 4.90 -4.32 -6.21
CA GLU A 61 5.38 -3.11 -6.90
C GLU A 61 6.18 -2.21 -5.95
N VAL A 62 5.69 -2.00 -4.72
CA VAL A 62 6.41 -1.23 -3.69
C VAL A 62 7.76 -1.87 -3.36
N ARG A 63 7.81 -3.20 -3.17
CA ARG A 63 9.08 -3.95 -2.95
C ARG A 63 10.04 -3.77 -4.11
N ARG A 64 9.55 -3.85 -5.34
CA ARG A 64 10.35 -3.70 -6.56
C ARG A 64 10.97 -2.30 -6.68
N ARG A 65 10.21 -1.25 -6.32
CA ARG A 65 10.68 0.14 -6.42
C ARG A 65 11.51 0.61 -5.23
N LEU A 66 11.34 0.00 -4.05
CA LEU A 66 12.00 0.37 -2.81
C LEU A 66 12.78 -0.82 -2.21
N PRO A 67 13.77 -1.40 -2.92
CA PRO A 67 14.46 -2.61 -2.48
C PRO A 67 15.26 -2.45 -1.17
N ALA A 68 15.55 -1.21 -0.76
CA ALA A 68 16.26 -0.89 0.48
C ALA A 68 15.36 -0.81 1.71
N VAL A 69 14.04 -0.91 1.56
CA VAL A 69 13.06 -0.80 2.65
C VAL A 69 12.30 -2.12 2.80
N PRO A 70 12.23 -2.70 4.00
CA PRO A 70 11.36 -3.85 4.25
C PRO A 70 9.90 -3.51 3.95
N VAL A 71 9.17 -4.43 3.30
CA VAL A 71 7.75 -4.24 2.96
C VAL A 71 6.94 -5.48 3.34
N GLU A 72 5.92 -5.28 4.18
CA GLU A 72 5.00 -6.31 4.63
C GLU A 72 3.57 -6.03 4.16
N ALA A 73 2.86 -7.08 3.73
CA ALA A 73 1.46 -7.00 3.33
C ALA A 73 0.55 -7.55 4.44
N PHE A 74 -0.48 -6.79 4.81
CA PHE A 74 -1.46 -7.16 5.84
C PHE A 74 -2.86 -7.28 5.24
N TYR A 75 -3.32 -8.53 5.13
CA TYR A 75 -4.56 -8.93 4.48
C TYR A 75 -5.78 -8.81 5.40
N SER A 76 -6.95 -8.54 4.83
CA SER A 76 -8.20 -8.40 5.58
C SER A 76 -8.66 -9.71 6.23
N ALA A 77 -8.42 -10.86 5.61
CA ALA A 77 -8.83 -12.16 6.15
C ALA A 77 -8.02 -12.61 7.39
N ARG A 78 -6.86 -11.99 7.63
CA ARG A 78 -5.96 -12.34 8.74
C ARG A 78 -6.25 -11.57 10.03
N LEU A 79 -7.23 -10.67 10.01
CA LEU A 79 -7.61 -9.79 11.12
C LEU A 79 -8.92 -10.24 11.81
N ALA A 80 -9.43 -11.43 11.47
CA ALA A 80 -10.62 -12.05 12.07
C ALA A 80 -10.25 -13.03 13.19
#